data_AF-A0A1G2WAP1-F1
#
_entry.id   AF-A0A1G2WAP1-F1
#
_cell.length_a   1.000
_cell.length_b   1.000
_cell.length_c   1.000
_cell.angle_alpha   90.00
_cell.angle_beta   90.00
_cell.angle_gamma   90.00
#
_symmetry.space_group_name_H-M   'P 1'
#
loop_
_entity.id
_entity.type
_entity.pdbx_description
1 polymer ?
#
loop_
_entity_poly.entity_id
_entity_poly.type
_entity_poly.pdbx_seq_one_letter_code
_entity_poly.pdbx_strand_id
1 'polypeptide(L)'
;MRLRLPAASAAAMVLSATGAQAGVTELNAALDAMSYYNLIVKGDVTTTSEVEGRGFVGGALKGQATQFNMDNLSGTGLTMVGNVEGGKKNTWGDIQVGGNVDSGVEFQSAGAQVLSYGGTLSNTNVNFPDTAVHVAGLGATLAAERDAMFANLDELSLYLRDLAVTDTTTLDSSNLKFDAGAGSGIAVFDIADLEAELGGTSDLKFVFPTDYDMVVINVAGTNISLPGGFNFNGPSNLGTKVIWNFYEATTLDFGSKAWYGSVLATHAQATIGNFIEGSAVFAGLTANGEIHTPGFTNYDIPPPSTVVPEPATWAMMILGFGAIGSSIRRRRAVLAA
;
A
#
# COMPACT_ATOMS: atom_id res chain seq x y z
N MET A 1 25.50 60.93 29.47
CA MET A 1 25.47 59.47 29.66
C MET A 1 24.20 58.96 28.98
N ARG A 2 24.32 58.39 27.78
CA ARG A 2 23.19 57.94 26.94
C ARG A 2 23.10 56.42 27.00
N LEU A 3 21.96 55.87 27.41
CA LEU A 3 21.65 54.44 27.25
C LEU A 3 20.74 54.24 26.03
N ARG A 4 21.04 53.19 25.28
CA ARG A 4 20.50 52.80 23.97
C ARG A 4 19.20 52.00 24.12
N LEU A 5 18.23 52.19 23.21
CA LEU A 5 17.20 51.19 22.89
C LEU A 5 17.65 50.37 21.66
N PRO A 6 17.42 49.04 21.60
CA PRO A 6 17.59 48.27 20.39
C PRO A 6 16.27 48.17 19.59
N ALA A 7 16.38 48.27 18.27
CA ALA A 7 15.30 48.04 17.31
C ALA A 7 15.14 46.53 17.03
N ALA A 8 13.88 46.07 17.01
CA ALA A 8 13.52 44.68 16.70
C ALA A 8 13.65 44.40 15.20
N SER A 9 14.33 43.31 14.85
CA SER A 9 14.41 42.77 13.49
C SER A 9 13.16 41.95 13.16
N ALA A 10 12.52 42.25 12.03
CA ALA A 10 11.49 41.41 11.44
C ALA A 10 12.17 40.28 10.64
N ALA A 11 11.97 39.03 11.05
CA ALA A 11 12.36 37.85 10.29
C ALA A 11 11.26 37.53 9.28
N ALA A 12 11.56 37.63 7.99
CA ALA A 12 10.70 37.14 6.92
C ALA A 12 10.99 35.65 6.72
N MET A 13 10.03 34.81 7.11
CA MET A 13 10.06 33.36 6.88
C MET A 13 9.73 33.09 5.41
N VAL A 14 10.70 32.53 4.68
CA VAL A 14 10.50 32.06 3.30
C VAL A 14 9.97 30.64 3.37
N LEU A 15 8.72 30.42 2.90
CA LEU A 15 8.12 29.10 2.74
C LEU A 15 8.53 28.56 1.36
N SER A 16 9.28 27.45 1.34
CA SER A 16 9.66 26.74 0.11
C SER A 16 8.54 25.82 -0.37
N ALA A 17 8.25 25.83 -1.67
CA ALA A 17 7.27 24.96 -2.32
C ALA A 17 7.93 23.61 -2.69
N THR A 18 7.68 22.57 -1.88
CA THR A 18 8.17 21.18 -2.09
C THR A 18 7.04 20.20 -2.48
N GLY A 19 5.84 20.69 -2.83
CA GLY A 19 4.63 19.87 -2.87
C GLY A 19 4.44 18.91 -4.06
N ALA A 20 5.23 18.99 -5.13
CA ALA A 20 5.01 18.16 -6.32
C ALA A 20 5.85 16.88 -6.38
N GLN A 21 6.99 16.83 -5.67
CA GLN A 21 7.88 15.66 -5.63
C GLN A 21 7.56 14.73 -4.46
N ALA A 22 7.07 15.29 -3.34
CA ALA A 22 6.59 14.57 -2.17
C ALA A 22 5.19 13.94 -2.36
N GLY A 23 4.81 13.64 -3.59
CA GLY A 23 3.66 12.77 -3.87
C GLY A 23 4.10 11.49 -4.57
N VAL A 24 5.03 11.59 -5.53
CA VAL A 24 5.49 10.42 -6.29
C VAL A 24 6.29 9.44 -5.42
N THR A 25 7.05 9.93 -4.43
CA THR A 25 7.81 9.05 -3.52
C THR A 25 6.88 8.22 -2.65
N GLU A 26 5.81 8.82 -2.15
CA GLU A 26 4.79 8.25 -1.29
C GLU A 26 3.95 7.23 -2.07
N LEU A 27 3.56 7.57 -3.31
CA LEU A 27 2.88 6.64 -4.22
C LEU A 27 3.74 5.41 -4.56
N ASN A 28 5.03 5.59 -4.86
CA ASN A 28 5.93 4.46 -5.13
C ASN A 28 6.17 3.63 -3.87
N ALA A 29 6.26 4.25 -2.69
CA ALA A 29 6.36 3.51 -1.43
C ALA A 29 5.11 2.65 -1.15
N ALA A 30 3.91 3.09 -1.56
CA ALA A 30 2.69 2.29 -1.48
C ALA A 30 2.71 1.08 -2.44
N LEU A 31 3.18 1.28 -3.68
CA LEU A 31 3.35 0.19 -4.65
C LEU A 31 4.44 -0.81 -4.23
N ASP A 32 5.55 -0.32 -3.67
CA ASP A 32 6.60 -1.13 -3.06
C ASP A 32 6.03 -1.98 -1.92
N ALA A 33 5.19 -1.41 -1.06
CA ALA A 33 4.54 -2.16 0.02
C ALA A 33 3.63 -3.28 -0.53
N MET A 34 2.80 -2.97 -1.54
CA MET A 34 1.98 -3.98 -2.21
C MET A 34 2.82 -5.04 -2.94
N SER A 35 4.03 -4.70 -3.39
CA SER A 35 4.93 -5.69 -4.00
C SER A 35 5.67 -6.55 -2.98
N TYR A 36 5.93 -6.01 -1.79
CA TYR A 36 6.61 -6.73 -0.72
C TYR A 36 5.69 -7.68 0.06
N TYR A 37 4.46 -7.24 0.34
CA TYR A 37 3.46 -7.99 1.11
C TYR A 37 2.32 -8.50 0.23
N ASN A 38 1.90 -9.74 0.47
CA ASN A 38 0.69 -10.29 -0.13
C ASN A 38 -0.56 -9.92 0.67
N LEU A 39 -0.43 -9.70 1.98
CA LEU A 39 -1.53 -9.23 2.82
C LEU A 39 -1.09 -8.01 3.63
N ILE A 40 -1.84 -6.90 3.53
CA ILE A 40 -1.66 -5.69 4.32
C ILE A 40 -3.00 -5.30 4.94
N VAL A 41 -3.09 -5.29 6.28
CA VAL A 41 -4.33 -4.92 6.98
C VAL A 41 -4.05 -3.84 8.01
N LYS A 42 -4.87 -2.78 8.05
CA LYS A 42 -4.66 -1.63 8.97
C LYS A 42 -4.96 -2.01 10.42
N GLY A 43 -6.04 -2.73 10.62
CA GLY A 43 -6.54 -3.14 11.91
C GLY A 43 -6.38 -4.65 12.12
N ASP A 44 -7.41 -5.22 12.74
CA ASP A 44 -7.39 -6.63 13.13
C ASP A 44 -7.64 -7.56 11.94
N VAL A 45 -7.03 -8.74 12.02
CA VAL A 45 -7.32 -9.88 11.15
C VAL A 45 -7.84 -11.02 11.98
N THR A 46 -8.95 -11.62 11.57
CA THR A 46 -9.42 -12.91 12.09
C THR A 46 -9.41 -13.91 10.95
N THR A 47 -8.58 -14.95 11.04
CA THR A 47 -8.43 -15.91 9.93
C THR A 47 -8.40 -17.37 10.38
N THR A 48 -8.93 -18.25 9.54
CA THR A 48 -8.78 -19.71 9.65
C THR A 48 -7.93 -20.31 8.53
N SER A 49 -7.33 -19.46 7.71
CA SER A 49 -6.66 -19.81 6.48
C SER A 49 -5.27 -19.19 6.42
N GLU A 50 -4.60 -19.34 5.28
CA GLU A 50 -3.18 -19.07 5.10
C GLU A 50 -2.89 -17.94 4.12
N VAL A 51 -1.69 -17.39 4.25
CA VAL A 51 -1.10 -16.41 3.34
C VAL A 51 0.18 -17.03 2.80
N GLU A 52 0.23 -17.29 1.49
CA GLU A 52 1.38 -17.90 0.85
C GLU A 52 2.62 -16.98 0.89
N GLY A 53 2.42 -15.67 0.83
CA GLY A 53 3.47 -14.67 0.92
C GLY A 53 3.54 -13.91 2.24
N ARG A 54 4.23 -12.76 2.25
CA ARG A 54 4.45 -11.98 3.48
C ARG A 54 3.16 -11.29 3.94
N GLY A 55 2.96 -11.21 5.25
CA GLY A 55 1.81 -10.54 5.87
C GLY A 55 2.19 -9.37 6.77
N PHE A 56 1.42 -8.29 6.67
CA PHE A 56 1.42 -7.14 7.59
C PHE A 56 0.04 -6.98 8.22
N VAL A 57 -0.02 -7.01 9.55
CA VAL A 57 -1.26 -6.84 10.33
C VAL A 57 -1.10 -5.68 11.31
N GLY A 58 -1.83 -4.60 11.07
CA GLY A 58 -1.72 -3.35 11.82
C GLY A 58 -2.45 -3.35 13.17
N GLY A 59 -3.22 -4.39 13.47
CA GLY A 59 -3.88 -4.66 14.74
C GLY A 59 -3.52 -6.05 15.29
N ALA A 60 -4.46 -6.69 15.96
CA ALA A 60 -4.31 -8.05 16.47
C ALA A 60 -4.61 -9.09 15.38
N LEU A 61 -3.82 -10.17 15.36
CA LEU A 61 -4.04 -11.33 14.50
C LEU A 61 -4.65 -12.47 15.31
N LYS A 62 -5.90 -12.79 14.99
CA LYS A 62 -6.79 -13.72 15.72
C LYS A 62 -7.17 -14.91 14.84
N GLY A 63 -7.91 -15.85 15.42
CA GLY A 63 -8.47 -17.01 14.72
C GLY A 63 -7.77 -18.31 15.07
N GLN A 64 -7.78 -19.28 14.16
CA GLN A 64 -7.19 -20.60 14.43
C GLN A 64 -5.67 -20.59 14.23
N ALA A 65 -5.04 -21.77 14.23
CA ALA A 65 -3.66 -21.90 13.80
C ALA A 65 -3.58 -21.64 12.29
N THR A 66 -2.68 -20.76 11.87
CA THR A 66 -2.64 -20.21 10.50
C THR A 66 -1.21 -20.08 10.01
N GLN A 67 -1.02 -20.13 8.69
CA GLN A 67 0.30 -20.10 8.05
C GLN A 67 0.54 -18.79 7.30
N PHE A 68 1.78 -18.29 7.34
CA PHE A 68 2.21 -17.08 6.66
C PHE A 68 3.55 -17.27 5.96
N ASN A 69 3.70 -16.65 4.79
CA ASN A 69 4.90 -16.67 3.97
C ASN A 69 5.34 -18.08 3.57
N MET A 70 4.40 -19.00 3.33
CA MET A 70 4.66 -20.40 2.97
C MET A 70 5.62 -20.60 1.80
N ASP A 71 5.67 -19.64 0.87
CA ASP A 71 6.63 -19.64 -0.24
C ASP A 71 8.06 -19.27 0.19
N ASN A 72 8.26 -19.03 1.49
CA ASN A 72 9.53 -18.74 2.14
C ASN A 72 10.25 -17.56 1.47
N LEU A 73 9.50 -16.50 1.17
CA LEU A 73 10.06 -15.26 0.64
C LEU A 73 11.01 -14.67 1.68
N SER A 74 12.14 -14.12 1.23
CA SER A 74 13.21 -13.66 2.13
C SER A 74 12.78 -12.54 3.07
N GLY A 75 13.37 -12.47 4.26
CA GLY A 75 13.14 -11.42 5.25
C GLY A 75 12.06 -11.76 6.27
N THR A 76 11.34 -10.75 6.73
CA THR A 76 10.26 -10.90 7.72
C THR A 76 9.00 -11.44 7.03
N GLY A 77 8.60 -12.65 7.39
CA GLY A 77 7.42 -13.29 6.82
C GLY A 77 6.11 -12.75 7.39
N LEU A 78 6.13 -12.29 8.65
CA LEU A 78 4.95 -11.76 9.32
C LEU A 78 5.30 -10.61 10.27
N THR A 79 4.67 -9.46 10.03
CA THR A 79 4.72 -8.28 10.90
C THR A 79 3.34 -8.05 11.49
N MET A 80 3.25 -7.94 12.81
CA MET A 80 2.04 -7.64 13.56
C MET A 80 2.29 -6.45 14.47
N VAL A 81 1.49 -5.39 14.37
CA VAL A 81 1.60 -4.23 15.27
C VAL A 81 0.95 -4.54 16.62
N GLY A 82 -0.17 -5.26 16.62
CA GLY A 82 -0.91 -5.65 17.82
C GLY A 82 -0.48 -7.01 18.38
N ASN A 83 -1.44 -7.74 18.93
CA ASN A 83 -1.20 -9.02 19.63
C ASN A 83 -1.34 -10.23 18.71
N VAL A 84 -0.75 -11.35 19.15
CA VAL A 84 -0.99 -12.69 18.59
C VAL A 84 -1.99 -13.44 19.47
N GLU A 85 -3.19 -13.66 18.92
CA GLU A 85 -4.34 -14.22 19.64
C GLU A 85 -4.95 -15.45 18.92
N GLY A 86 -5.67 -16.28 19.67
CA GLY A 86 -6.31 -17.51 19.17
C GLY A 86 -5.35 -18.69 19.05
N GLY A 87 -5.09 -19.16 17.82
CA GLY A 87 -4.14 -20.24 17.53
C GLY A 87 -2.71 -19.75 17.32
N LYS A 88 -1.76 -20.70 17.18
CA LYS A 88 -0.38 -20.37 16.82
C LYS A 88 -0.27 -19.80 15.41
N LYS A 89 0.72 -18.93 15.18
CA LYS A 89 1.03 -18.39 13.85
C LYS A 89 2.32 -19.04 13.35
N ASN A 90 2.17 -19.90 12.34
CA ASN A 90 3.27 -20.64 11.74
C ASN A 90 3.82 -19.80 10.58
N THR A 91 5.09 -19.42 10.63
CA THR A 91 5.64 -18.47 9.68
C THR A 91 6.99 -18.92 9.17
N TRP A 92 7.20 -18.75 7.87
CA TRP A 92 8.51 -18.86 7.26
C TRP A 92 9.17 -17.46 7.25
N GLY A 93 10.41 -17.37 7.70
CA GLY A 93 11.15 -16.12 7.87
C GLY A 93 11.01 -15.52 9.26
N ASP A 94 11.54 -14.31 9.42
CA ASP A 94 11.49 -13.59 10.70
C ASP A 94 10.07 -13.15 11.05
N ILE A 95 9.82 -12.93 12.34
CA ILE A 95 8.52 -12.47 12.85
C ILE A 95 8.71 -11.23 13.72
N GLN A 96 7.87 -10.21 13.50
CA GLN A 96 7.81 -9.01 14.34
C GLN A 96 6.43 -8.86 14.98
N VAL A 97 6.38 -8.62 16.29
CA VAL A 97 5.14 -8.44 17.06
C VAL A 97 5.25 -7.22 17.96
N GLY A 98 4.49 -6.16 17.68
CA GLY A 98 4.48 -4.95 18.50
C GLY A 98 3.86 -5.16 19.88
N GLY A 99 2.82 -6.00 19.97
CA GLY A 99 2.10 -6.32 21.19
C GLY A 99 2.53 -7.60 21.89
N ASN A 100 1.58 -8.24 22.56
CA ASN A 100 1.77 -9.51 23.26
C ASN A 100 1.70 -10.69 22.29
N VAL A 101 2.53 -11.70 22.51
CA VAL A 101 2.41 -13.01 21.89
C VAL A 101 1.69 -13.92 22.87
N ASP A 102 0.36 -13.94 22.84
CA ASP A 102 -0.44 -14.69 23.81
C ASP A 102 -0.63 -16.15 23.37
N SER A 103 -0.86 -16.38 22.08
CA SER A 103 -1.22 -17.70 21.53
C SER A 103 -0.06 -18.47 20.91
N GLY A 104 1.10 -17.82 20.79
CA GLY A 104 2.33 -18.41 20.30
C GLY A 104 2.59 -18.18 18.81
N VAL A 105 3.87 -18.27 18.44
CA VAL A 105 4.35 -18.30 17.05
C VAL A 105 5.28 -19.50 16.86
N GLU A 106 5.49 -19.92 15.61
CA GLU A 106 6.36 -21.04 15.27
C GLU A 106 7.06 -20.78 13.94
N PHE A 107 8.38 -20.99 13.91
CA PHE A 107 9.20 -20.84 12.71
C PHE A 107 9.17 -22.13 11.90
N GLN A 108 8.93 -21.99 10.60
CA GLN A 108 8.85 -23.11 9.66
C GLN A 108 10.01 -23.11 8.65
N SER A 109 10.87 -22.09 8.68
CA SER A 109 12.03 -21.99 7.80
C SER A 109 13.21 -22.84 8.27
N ALA A 110 14.05 -23.25 7.33
CA ALA A 110 15.36 -23.79 7.65
C ALA A 110 16.35 -22.64 7.92
N GLY A 111 17.05 -22.68 9.06
CA GLY A 111 18.09 -21.70 9.42
C GLY A 111 17.82 -21.05 10.78
N ALA A 112 18.56 -20.01 11.14
CA ALA A 112 18.27 -19.19 12.32
C ALA A 112 17.21 -18.12 11.97
N GLN A 113 16.14 -18.02 12.76
CA GLN A 113 15.13 -16.96 12.65
C GLN A 113 15.09 -16.09 13.90
N VAL A 114 14.56 -14.87 13.74
CA VAL A 114 14.39 -13.92 14.83
C VAL A 114 12.91 -13.60 15.05
N LEU A 115 12.47 -13.77 16.30
CA LEU A 115 11.22 -13.21 16.82
C LEU A 115 11.54 -11.92 17.56
N SER A 116 11.10 -10.78 17.06
CA SER A 116 11.15 -9.51 17.79
C SER A 116 9.77 -9.20 18.38
N TYR A 117 9.66 -8.98 19.68
CA TYR A 117 8.38 -8.71 20.33
C TYR A 117 8.42 -7.53 21.32
N GLY A 118 7.33 -6.74 21.38
CA GLY A 118 7.25 -5.56 22.24
C GLY A 118 6.54 -5.78 23.59
N GLY A 119 5.60 -6.72 23.65
CA GLY A 119 4.81 -7.06 24.84
C GLY A 119 5.35 -8.26 25.62
N THR A 120 4.44 -9.10 26.12
CA THR A 120 4.77 -10.38 26.77
C THR A 120 4.89 -11.52 25.78
N LEU A 121 5.63 -12.57 26.13
CA LEU A 121 5.77 -13.79 25.33
C LEU A 121 5.20 -14.99 26.09
N SER A 122 4.22 -15.68 25.51
CA SER A 122 3.59 -16.89 26.03
C SER A 122 3.36 -17.89 24.90
N ASN A 123 3.27 -19.18 25.25
CA ASN A 123 2.93 -20.28 24.33
C ASN A 123 3.83 -20.40 23.07
N THR A 124 4.98 -19.74 23.09
CA THR A 124 6.02 -19.81 22.06
C THR A 124 7.20 -20.62 22.60
N ASN A 125 7.65 -21.60 21.83
CA ASN A 125 8.92 -22.26 22.08
C ASN A 125 9.94 -21.75 21.07
N VAL A 126 11.04 -21.14 21.53
CA VAL A 126 12.12 -20.69 20.67
C VAL A 126 13.37 -21.49 21.03
N ASN A 127 13.78 -22.35 20.11
CA ASN A 127 14.93 -23.24 20.26
C ASN A 127 16.04 -22.79 19.33
N PHE A 128 17.30 -23.02 19.73
CA PHE A 128 18.44 -22.79 18.85
C PHE A 128 18.26 -23.56 17.52
N PRO A 129 18.49 -22.95 16.35
CA PRO A 129 19.21 -21.67 16.15
C PRO A 129 18.37 -20.38 16.23
N ASP A 130 17.07 -20.48 16.52
CA ASP A 130 16.19 -19.32 16.59
C ASP A 130 16.41 -18.48 17.84
N THR A 131 16.07 -17.20 17.76
CA THR A 131 16.22 -16.24 18.85
C THR A 131 14.94 -15.43 19.06
N ALA A 132 14.55 -15.25 20.33
CA ALA A 132 13.51 -14.32 20.72
C ALA A 132 14.14 -13.08 21.37
N VAL A 133 13.80 -11.89 20.87
CA VAL A 133 14.31 -10.61 21.34
C VAL A 133 13.14 -9.75 21.79
N HIS A 134 13.12 -9.39 23.07
CA HIS A 134 12.21 -8.36 23.56
C HIS A 134 12.75 -6.98 23.16
N VAL A 135 11.94 -6.20 22.46
CA VAL A 135 12.30 -4.86 21.96
C VAL A 135 11.33 -3.84 22.57
N ALA A 136 11.79 -3.16 23.61
CA ALA A 136 11.00 -2.12 24.28
C ALA A 136 10.59 -1.03 23.28
N GLY A 137 9.29 -0.72 23.20
CA GLY A 137 8.75 0.30 22.30
C GLY A 137 8.50 -0.16 20.86
N LEU A 138 8.75 -1.43 20.52
CA LEU A 138 8.52 -1.96 19.17
C LEU A 138 7.11 -1.69 18.65
N GLY A 139 6.07 -1.88 19.48
CA GLY A 139 4.69 -1.61 19.08
C GLY A 139 4.44 -0.15 18.67
N ALA A 140 5.11 0.82 19.30
CA ALA A 140 4.99 2.22 18.90
C ALA A 140 5.70 2.50 17.56
N THR A 141 6.86 1.88 17.32
CA THR A 141 7.58 1.96 16.05
C THR A 141 6.76 1.37 14.91
N LEU A 142 6.23 0.15 15.09
CA LEU A 142 5.42 -0.53 14.09
C LEU A 142 4.08 0.19 13.85
N ALA A 143 3.50 0.82 14.87
CA ALA A 143 2.30 1.64 14.70
C ALA A 143 2.58 2.89 13.85
N ALA A 144 3.71 3.56 14.05
CA ALA A 144 4.11 4.69 13.21
C ALA A 144 4.37 4.27 11.75
N GLU A 145 5.00 3.11 11.54
CA GLU A 145 5.21 2.53 10.21
C GLU A 145 3.89 2.18 9.52
N ARG A 146 2.96 1.52 10.25
CA ARG A 146 1.60 1.27 9.77
C ARG A 146 0.92 2.57 9.34
N ASP A 147 0.93 3.58 10.19
CA ASP A 147 0.20 4.83 9.94
C ASP A 147 0.75 5.57 8.72
N ALA A 148 2.09 5.59 8.54
CA ALA A 148 2.72 6.13 7.35
C ALA A 148 2.41 5.30 6.09
N MET A 149 2.51 3.97 6.17
CA MET A 149 2.19 3.08 5.04
C MET A 149 0.74 3.23 4.60
N PHE A 150 -0.22 3.31 5.53
CA PHE A 150 -1.62 3.49 5.19
C PHE A 150 -1.94 4.90 4.67
N ALA A 151 -1.23 5.94 5.13
CA ALA A 151 -1.34 7.25 4.50
C ALA A 151 -0.93 7.21 3.02
N ASN A 152 0.18 6.53 2.71
CA ASN A 152 0.64 6.35 1.33
C ASN A 152 -0.32 5.50 0.49
N LEU A 153 -0.86 4.42 1.06
CA LEU A 153 -1.86 3.56 0.37
C LEU A 153 -3.18 4.30 0.11
N ASP A 154 -3.62 5.15 1.05
CA ASP A 154 -4.78 6.02 0.88
C ASP A 154 -4.54 7.03 -0.25
N GLU A 155 -3.35 7.66 -0.29
CA GLU A 155 -2.95 8.55 -1.39
C GLU A 155 -2.87 7.83 -2.74
N LEU A 156 -2.33 6.60 -2.76
CA LEU A 156 -2.31 5.77 -3.96
C LEU A 156 -3.72 5.48 -4.45
N SER A 157 -4.63 5.08 -3.56
CA SER A 157 -6.01 4.78 -3.93
C SER A 157 -6.71 5.99 -4.56
N LEU A 158 -6.51 7.18 -4.01
CA LEU A 158 -7.06 8.42 -4.57
C LEU A 158 -6.39 8.81 -5.90
N TYR A 159 -5.06 8.64 -6.01
CA TYR A 159 -4.33 8.89 -7.25
C TYR A 159 -4.84 7.99 -8.38
N LEU A 160 -4.98 6.68 -8.12
CA LEU A 160 -5.49 5.71 -9.11
C LEU A 160 -6.93 6.02 -9.52
N ARG A 161 -7.78 6.46 -8.58
CA ARG A 161 -9.15 6.90 -8.85
C ARG A 161 -9.19 8.11 -9.79
N ASP A 162 -8.25 9.05 -9.62
CA ASP A 162 -8.23 10.30 -10.39
C ASP A 162 -7.56 10.15 -11.77
N LEU A 163 -7.02 8.97 -12.10
CA LEU A 163 -6.52 8.69 -13.44
C LEU A 163 -7.65 8.73 -14.48
N ALA A 164 -7.34 9.24 -15.67
CA ALA A 164 -8.31 9.27 -16.75
C ALA A 164 -8.63 7.85 -17.24
N VAL A 165 -9.92 7.51 -17.30
CA VAL A 165 -10.41 6.27 -17.90
C VAL A 165 -9.91 6.15 -19.34
N THR A 166 -9.26 5.04 -19.66
CA THR A 166 -8.74 4.74 -20.99
C THR A 166 -9.57 3.68 -21.71
N ASP A 167 -10.21 2.80 -20.94
CA ASP A 167 -10.88 1.60 -21.45
C ASP A 167 -12.23 1.38 -20.76
N THR A 168 -13.08 0.56 -21.38
CA THR A 168 -14.42 0.23 -20.86
C THR A 168 -14.64 -1.27 -20.93
N THR A 169 -15.44 -1.79 -20.01
CA THR A 169 -15.84 -3.20 -20.03
C THR A 169 -16.76 -3.49 -21.21
N THR A 170 -16.78 -4.75 -21.64
CA THR A 170 -17.70 -5.24 -22.66
C THR A 170 -18.45 -6.47 -22.16
N LEU A 171 -19.64 -6.70 -22.71
CA LEU A 171 -20.38 -7.95 -22.49
C LEU A 171 -20.12 -8.91 -23.66
N ASP A 172 -19.45 -10.02 -23.40
CA ASP A 172 -19.27 -11.12 -24.35
C ASP A 172 -20.08 -12.33 -23.91
N SER A 173 -21.21 -12.58 -24.56
CA SER A 173 -22.02 -13.79 -24.32
C SER A 173 -22.33 -14.02 -22.83
N SER A 174 -22.82 -12.97 -22.16
CA SER A 174 -23.09 -12.88 -20.72
C SER A 174 -21.87 -12.83 -19.80
N ASN A 175 -20.67 -12.58 -20.32
CA ASN A 175 -19.47 -12.40 -19.50
C ASN A 175 -19.08 -10.92 -19.43
N LEU A 176 -18.79 -10.42 -18.22
CA LEU A 176 -18.19 -9.10 -18.05
C LEU A 176 -16.71 -9.21 -18.39
N LYS A 177 -16.29 -8.58 -19.50
CA LYS A 177 -14.96 -8.71 -20.06
C LYS A 177 -14.17 -7.41 -19.91
N PHE A 178 -12.98 -7.51 -19.32
CA PHE A 178 -11.94 -6.50 -19.29
C PHE A 178 -10.90 -6.81 -20.37
N ASP A 179 -10.73 -5.89 -21.32
CA ASP A 179 -9.82 -6.02 -22.45
C ASP A 179 -9.30 -4.63 -22.84
N ALA A 180 -8.09 -4.30 -22.42
CA ALA A 180 -7.43 -3.04 -22.75
C ALA A 180 -6.76 -3.08 -24.14
N GLY A 181 -6.79 -4.23 -24.84
CA GLY A 181 -6.04 -4.44 -26.06
C GLY A 181 -4.52 -4.26 -25.85
N ALA A 182 -3.85 -3.69 -26.85
CA ALA A 182 -2.42 -3.43 -26.83
C ALA A 182 -2.13 -1.96 -26.51
N GLY A 183 -1.18 -1.71 -25.62
CA GLY A 183 -0.78 -0.38 -25.18
C GLY A 183 0.40 -0.42 -24.22
N SER A 184 0.72 0.72 -23.61
CA SER A 184 1.79 0.87 -22.62
C SER A 184 1.38 1.87 -21.53
N GLY A 185 2.09 1.90 -20.40
CA GLY A 185 1.69 2.71 -19.25
C GLY A 185 0.56 2.05 -18.46
N ILE A 186 -0.42 2.84 -18.04
CA ILE A 186 -1.54 2.39 -17.20
C ILE A 186 -2.82 2.34 -18.03
N ALA A 187 -3.47 1.17 -18.09
CA ALA A 187 -4.85 1.06 -18.56
C ALA A 187 -5.80 1.25 -17.38
N VAL A 188 -6.88 2.03 -17.57
CA VAL A 188 -7.81 2.42 -16.51
C VAL A 188 -9.24 2.12 -16.92
N PHE A 189 -9.93 1.35 -16.11
CA PHE A 189 -11.35 1.06 -16.18
C PHE A 189 -12.07 1.64 -14.95
N ASP A 190 -13.29 2.13 -15.14
CA ASP A 190 -14.18 2.54 -14.04
C ASP A 190 -15.42 1.66 -14.00
N ILE A 191 -15.79 1.20 -12.80
CA ILE A 191 -17.01 0.43 -12.52
C ILE A 191 -17.83 1.19 -11.47
N ALA A 192 -19.01 1.66 -11.88
CA ALA A 192 -19.90 2.42 -11.00
C ALA A 192 -20.66 1.55 -9.98
N ASP A 193 -20.97 0.30 -10.35
CA ASP A 193 -21.69 -0.65 -9.50
C ASP A 193 -21.28 -2.08 -9.88
N LEU A 194 -20.25 -2.59 -9.21
CA LEU A 194 -19.69 -3.92 -9.50
C LEU A 194 -20.68 -5.04 -9.17
N GLU A 195 -21.50 -4.88 -8.12
CA GLU A 195 -22.49 -5.88 -7.73
C GLU A 195 -23.56 -6.03 -8.83
N ALA A 196 -24.09 -4.91 -9.34
CA ALA A 196 -25.09 -4.93 -10.39
C ALA A 196 -24.53 -5.50 -11.71
N GLU A 197 -23.34 -5.08 -12.13
CA GLU A 197 -22.67 -5.59 -13.34
C GLU A 197 -22.49 -7.11 -13.23
N LEU A 198 -21.93 -7.59 -12.11
CA LEU A 198 -21.70 -9.01 -11.90
C LEU A 198 -23.00 -9.82 -11.79
N GLY A 199 -24.02 -9.27 -11.14
CA GLY A 199 -25.33 -9.91 -10.98
C GLY A 199 -26.05 -10.20 -12.30
N GLY A 200 -25.70 -9.46 -13.37
CA GLY A 200 -26.20 -9.68 -14.73
C GLY A 200 -25.35 -10.65 -15.58
N THR A 201 -24.25 -11.18 -15.03
CA THR A 201 -23.26 -11.96 -15.79
C THR A 201 -23.06 -13.38 -15.28
N SER A 202 -22.60 -14.26 -16.16
CA SER A 202 -22.19 -15.62 -15.84
C SER A 202 -20.74 -15.68 -15.35
N ASP A 203 -19.84 -14.97 -16.04
CA ASP A 203 -18.41 -14.97 -15.71
C ASP A 203 -17.80 -13.56 -15.78
N LEU A 204 -16.79 -13.32 -14.95
CA LEU A 204 -15.87 -12.20 -15.07
C LEU A 204 -14.60 -12.66 -15.80
N LYS A 205 -14.21 -11.95 -16.87
CA LYS A 205 -13.11 -12.35 -17.77
C LYS A 205 -12.10 -11.23 -17.98
N PHE A 206 -10.83 -11.62 -18.03
CA PHE A 206 -9.71 -10.76 -18.42
C PHE A 206 -9.02 -11.29 -19.66
N VAL A 207 -8.64 -10.38 -20.56
CA VAL A 207 -7.64 -10.66 -21.58
C VAL A 207 -6.26 -10.38 -20.97
N PHE A 208 -5.50 -11.44 -20.75
CA PHE A 208 -4.18 -11.40 -20.10
C PHE A 208 -3.28 -12.50 -20.69
N PRO A 209 -1.94 -12.30 -20.80
CA PRO A 209 -1.15 -11.14 -20.38
C PRO A 209 -1.45 -9.87 -21.19
N THR A 210 -1.09 -8.73 -20.61
CA THR A 210 -1.19 -7.41 -21.24
C THR A 210 0.18 -6.75 -21.42
N ASP A 211 0.31 -5.95 -22.48
CA ASP A 211 1.49 -5.13 -22.77
C ASP A 211 1.56 -3.86 -21.89
N TYR A 212 0.44 -3.46 -21.28
CA TYR A 212 0.42 -2.38 -20.29
C TYR A 212 1.30 -2.73 -19.08
N ASP A 213 1.86 -1.69 -18.46
CA ASP A 213 2.68 -1.84 -17.26
C ASP A 213 1.82 -2.14 -16.03
N MET A 214 0.62 -1.54 -15.97
CA MET A 214 -0.39 -1.74 -14.93
C MET A 214 -1.80 -1.63 -15.53
N VAL A 215 -2.75 -2.36 -14.96
CA VAL A 215 -4.19 -2.17 -15.21
C VAL A 215 -4.88 -1.81 -13.91
N VAL A 216 -5.62 -0.71 -13.91
CA VAL A 216 -6.37 -0.21 -12.77
C VAL A 216 -7.84 -0.36 -13.05
N ILE A 217 -8.58 -0.87 -12.06
CA ILE A 217 -10.03 -0.95 -12.10
C ILE A 217 -10.54 -0.21 -10.88
N ASN A 218 -11.00 1.02 -11.09
CA ASN A 218 -11.61 1.81 -10.03
C ASN A 218 -13.04 1.35 -9.82
N VAL A 219 -13.38 0.99 -8.59
CA VAL A 219 -14.71 0.50 -8.24
C VAL A 219 -15.35 1.47 -7.26
N ALA A 220 -16.46 2.07 -7.68
CA ALA A 220 -17.28 2.92 -6.81
C ALA A 220 -18.16 2.05 -5.89
N GLY A 221 -18.57 2.64 -4.76
CA GLY A 221 -19.46 2.01 -3.80
C GLY A 221 -18.85 1.88 -2.41
N THR A 222 -19.62 2.29 -1.40
CA THR A 222 -19.19 2.27 0.01
C THR A 222 -19.44 0.93 0.71
N ASN A 223 -20.38 0.12 0.20
CA ASN A 223 -20.72 -1.20 0.71
C ASN A 223 -20.92 -2.13 -0.47
N ILE A 224 -20.01 -3.09 -0.64
CA ILE A 224 -19.98 -3.97 -1.80
C ILE A 224 -20.07 -5.41 -1.31
N SER A 225 -21.05 -6.16 -1.83
CA SER A 225 -21.17 -7.60 -1.61
C SER A 225 -21.24 -8.30 -2.96
N LEU A 226 -20.29 -9.20 -3.22
CA LEU A 226 -20.22 -9.87 -4.51
C LEU A 226 -21.38 -10.87 -4.67
N PRO A 227 -22.10 -10.85 -5.80
CA PRO A 227 -23.25 -11.73 -5.98
C PRO A 227 -22.82 -13.20 -6.09
N GLY A 228 -23.67 -14.11 -5.62
CA GLY A 228 -23.38 -15.55 -5.67
C GLY A 228 -23.39 -16.17 -7.07
N GLY A 229 -23.96 -15.50 -8.07
CA GLY A 229 -24.33 -16.10 -9.37
C GLY A 229 -23.24 -16.15 -10.44
N PHE A 230 -22.14 -15.39 -10.30
CA PHE A 230 -21.07 -15.33 -11.29
C PHE A 230 -19.89 -16.24 -10.90
N ASN A 231 -19.05 -16.60 -11.87
CA ASN A 231 -17.73 -17.18 -11.63
C ASN A 231 -16.63 -16.20 -12.01
N PHE A 232 -15.50 -16.29 -11.32
CA PHE A 232 -14.27 -15.65 -11.74
C PHE A 232 -13.17 -16.71 -11.75
N ASN A 233 -12.76 -17.11 -12.95
CA ASN A 233 -11.61 -17.98 -13.19
C ASN A 233 -10.56 -17.14 -13.90
N GLY A 234 -9.87 -16.30 -13.15
CA GLY A 234 -8.90 -15.35 -13.68
C GLY A 234 -7.70 -16.04 -14.33
N PRO A 235 -7.06 -15.40 -15.31
CA PRO A 235 -5.76 -15.85 -15.81
C PRO A 235 -4.71 -15.86 -14.69
N SER A 236 -3.78 -16.82 -14.71
CA SER A 236 -2.69 -16.87 -13.74
C SER A 236 -1.85 -15.59 -13.77
N ASN A 237 -1.36 -15.18 -12.61
CA ASN A 237 -0.53 -13.98 -12.42
C ASN A 237 -1.27 -12.66 -12.69
N LEU A 238 -2.61 -12.65 -12.77
CA LEU A 238 -3.37 -11.41 -12.96
C LEU A 238 -3.03 -10.38 -11.86
N GLY A 239 -2.86 -10.85 -10.62
CA GLY A 239 -2.45 -10.05 -9.46
C GLY A 239 -1.16 -9.25 -9.63
N THR A 240 -0.27 -9.66 -10.54
CA THR A 240 1.03 -9.00 -10.76
C THR A 240 0.91 -7.62 -11.42
N LYS A 241 -0.16 -7.38 -12.19
CA LYS A 241 -0.35 -6.13 -12.95
C LYS A 241 -1.70 -5.46 -12.75
N VAL A 242 -2.72 -6.20 -12.28
CA VAL A 242 -4.07 -5.67 -12.10
C VAL A 242 -4.29 -5.25 -10.66
N ILE A 243 -4.70 -3.99 -10.46
CA ILE A 243 -5.16 -3.46 -9.17
C ILE A 243 -6.65 -3.14 -9.26
N TRP A 244 -7.45 -3.80 -8.42
CA TRP A 244 -8.82 -3.42 -8.09
C TRP A 244 -8.79 -2.37 -7.00
N ASN A 245 -9.07 -1.13 -7.38
CA ASN A 245 -9.04 0.02 -6.48
C ASN A 245 -10.45 0.34 -5.99
N PHE A 246 -10.81 -0.17 -4.81
CA PHE A 246 -12.07 0.10 -4.13
C PHE A 246 -11.90 1.37 -3.26
N TYR A 247 -11.89 2.52 -3.91
CA TYR A 247 -11.38 3.77 -3.36
C TYR A 247 -12.24 4.41 -2.25
N GLU A 248 -13.47 3.94 -2.07
CA GLU A 248 -14.38 4.45 -1.02
C GLU A 248 -15.08 3.33 -0.22
N ALA A 249 -14.74 2.07 -0.49
CA ALA A 249 -15.40 0.94 0.16
C ALA A 249 -15.08 0.91 1.66
N THR A 250 -16.13 0.87 2.48
CA THR A 250 -16.06 0.68 3.94
C THR A 250 -16.40 -0.75 4.34
N THR A 251 -17.16 -1.47 3.51
CA THR A 251 -17.36 -2.91 3.61
C THR A 251 -17.16 -3.56 2.24
N LEU A 252 -16.49 -4.71 2.23
CA LEU A 252 -16.23 -5.48 1.02
C LEU A 252 -16.34 -6.97 1.32
N ASP A 253 -17.41 -7.59 0.84
CA ASP A 253 -17.67 -9.02 1.03
C ASP A 253 -17.50 -9.77 -0.29
N PHE A 254 -16.47 -10.61 -0.37
CA PHE A 254 -16.21 -11.46 -1.53
C PHE A 254 -17.08 -12.72 -1.54
N GLY A 255 -17.82 -12.99 -0.46
CA GLY A 255 -18.59 -14.22 -0.29
C GLY A 255 -17.70 -15.45 -0.48
N SER A 256 -18.17 -16.43 -1.25
CA SER A 256 -17.43 -17.66 -1.57
C SER A 256 -16.63 -17.59 -2.87
N LYS A 257 -16.43 -16.39 -3.44
CA LYS A 257 -15.83 -16.21 -4.76
C LYS A 257 -14.32 -16.21 -4.68
N ALA A 258 -13.68 -17.01 -5.54
CA ALA A 258 -12.27 -16.82 -5.84
C ALA A 258 -12.11 -15.44 -6.52
N TRP A 259 -11.05 -14.73 -6.17
CA TRP A 259 -10.76 -13.41 -6.72
C TRP A 259 -9.35 -13.37 -7.29
N TYR A 260 -9.21 -12.78 -8.48
CA TYR A 260 -7.92 -12.64 -9.14
C TYR A 260 -7.63 -11.15 -9.38
N GLY A 261 -6.38 -10.76 -9.17
CA GLY A 261 -5.99 -9.35 -9.19
C GLY A 261 -5.69 -8.84 -7.79
N SER A 262 -4.74 -7.92 -7.69
CA SER A 262 -4.42 -7.27 -6.42
C SER A 262 -5.55 -6.33 -6.02
N VAL A 263 -5.83 -6.23 -4.73
CA VAL A 263 -6.94 -5.47 -4.15
C VAL A 263 -6.40 -4.33 -3.30
N LEU A 264 -6.84 -3.10 -3.60
CA LEU A 264 -6.57 -1.90 -2.82
C LEU A 264 -7.90 -1.37 -2.26
N ALA A 265 -8.18 -1.64 -0.99
CA ALA A 265 -9.42 -1.28 -0.30
C ALA A 265 -9.11 -0.78 1.13
N THR A 266 -8.37 0.32 1.24
CA THR A 266 -7.73 0.80 2.48
C THR A 266 -8.70 1.16 3.61
N HIS A 267 -9.98 1.35 3.30
CA HIS A 267 -11.03 1.68 4.26
C HIS A 267 -12.00 0.51 4.55
N ALA A 268 -11.87 -0.60 3.83
CA ALA A 268 -12.86 -1.67 3.89
C ALA A 268 -12.59 -2.64 5.06
N GLN A 269 -13.63 -2.93 5.84
CA GLN A 269 -13.71 -4.18 6.57
C GLN A 269 -14.08 -5.28 5.56
N ALA A 270 -13.11 -6.12 5.24
CA ALA A 270 -13.27 -7.16 4.23
C ALA A 270 -13.68 -8.51 4.84
N THR A 271 -14.44 -9.28 4.07
CA THR A 271 -14.73 -10.70 4.33
C THR A 271 -14.37 -11.52 3.09
N ILE A 272 -13.56 -12.56 3.28
CA ILE A 272 -13.19 -13.50 2.21
C ILE A 272 -13.57 -14.93 2.62
N GLY A 273 -14.27 -15.65 1.75
CA GLY A 273 -14.64 -17.05 1.93
C GLY A 273 -13.95 -18.02 0.98
N ASN A 274 -13.09 -17.51 0.10
CA ASN A 274 -12.26 -18.25 -0.85
C ASN A 274 -10.99 -17.44 -1.13
N PHE A 275 -10.11 -17.90 -2.02
CA PHE A 275 -8.80 -17.28 -2.20
C PHE A 275 -8.83 -15.94 -2.95
N ILE A 276 -7.83 -15.09 -2.66
CA ILE A 276 -7.41 -13.97 -3.49
C ILE A 276 -6.04 -14.29 -4.10
N GLU A 277 -5.91 -14.26 -5.43
CA GLU A 277 -4.65 -14.37 -6.17
C GLU A 277 -4.10 -12.96 -6.48
N GLY A 278 -3.22 -12.47 -5.59
CA GLY A 278 -2.62 -11.14 -5.66
C GLY A 278 -2.29 -10.56 -4.29
N SER A 279 -1.87 -9.29 -4.27
CA SER A 279 -1.70 -8.55 -3.02
C SER A 279 -3.03 -7.98 -2.55
N ALA A 280 -3.32 -8.01 -1.24
CA ALA A 280 -4.61 -7.60 -0.70
C ALA A 280 -4.43 -6.58 0.44
N VAL A 281 -5.05 -5.40 0.29
CA VAL A 281 -4.97 -4.29 1.24
C VAL A 281 -6.35 -3.97 1.79
N PHE A 282 -6.51 -4.01 3.12
CA PHE A 282 -7.79 -3.77 3.82
C PHE A 282 -7.66 -2.92 5.09
N ALA A 283 -8.76 -2.32 5.55
CA ALA A 283 -8.81 -1.73 6.88
C ALA A 283 -8.89 -2.79 7.99
N GLY A 284 -9.63 -3.87 7.73
CA GLY A 284 -9.77 -5.03 8.62
C GLY A 284 -10.14 -6.26 7.80
N LEU A 285 -9.90 -7.47 8.31
CA LEU A 285 -10.17 -8.69 7.56
C LEU A 285 -10.75 -9.83 8.41
N THR A 286 -11.84 -10.44 7.92
CA THR A 286 -12.29 -11.77 8.34
C THR A 286 -12.08 -12.74 7.18
N ALA A 287 -11.22 -13.74 7.35
CA ALA A 287 -10.78 -14.62 6.28
C ALA A 287 -11.01 -16.11 6.59
N ASN A 288 -11.83 -16.75 5.75
CA ASN A 288 -11.93 -18.20 5.67
C ASN A 288 -11.34 -18.75 4.36
N GLY A 289 -10.72 -17.89 3.55
CA GLY A 289 -10.01 -18.23 2.33
C GLY A 289 -8.57 -17.71 2.34
N GLU A 290 -7.79 -18.21 1.39
CA GLU A 290 -6.34 -18.03 1.32
C GLU A 290 -5.96 -16.71 0.64
N ILE A 291 -4.72 -16.26 0.84
CA ILE A 291 -4.11 -15.20 0.03
C ILE A 291 -2.90 -15.79 -0.68
N HIS A 292 -2.94 -15.84 -2.01
CA HIS A 292 -1.95 -16.53 -2.84
C HIS A 292 -0.87 -15.58 -3.38
N THR A 293 0.27 -16.15 -3.75
CA THR A 293 1.28 -15.50 -4.59
C THR A 293 1.03 -15.79 -6.08
N PRO A 294 1.65 -15.05 -7.02
CA PRO A 294 2.42 -13.81 -6.81
C PRO A 294 1.52 -12.61 -6.46
N GLY A 295 2.07 -11.71 -5.64
CA GLY A 295 1.46 -10.40 -5.40
C GLY A 295 1.67 -9.43 -6.55
N PHE A 296 1.33 -8.16 -6.32
CA PHE A 296 1.60 -7.07 -7.26
C PHE A 296 3.11 -7.00 -7.58
N THR A 297 3.47 -6.87 -8.86
CA THR A 297 4.87 -6.70 -9.27
C THR A 297 5.19 -5.22 -9.41
N ASN A 298 6.34 -4.83 -8.85
CA ASN A 298 6.68 -3.42 -8.67
C ASN A 298 6.53 -2.58 -9.94
N TYR A 299 5.98 -1.37 -9.79
CA TYR A 299 5.79 -0.37 -10.82
C TYR A 299 6.19 0.99 -10.27
N ASP A 300 7.07 1.70 -10.97
CA ASP A 300 7.49 3.05 -10.59
C ASP A 300 6.66 4.10 -11.35
N ILE A 301 5.90 4.90 -10.61
CA ILE A 301 5.27 6.10 -11.18
C ILE A 301 6.38 7.09 -11.49
N PRO A 302 6.52 7.54 -12.76
CA PRO A 302 7.57 8.47 -13.14
C PRO A 302 7.30 9.86 -12.55
N PRO A 303 8.36 10.63 -12.19
CA PRO A 303 8.18 12.01 -11.75
C PRO A 303 7.58 12.86 -12.88
N PRO A 304 6.73 13.86 -12.56
CA PRO A 304 6.09 14.70 -13.58
C PRO A 304 7.13 15.37 -14.48
N SER A 305 6.95 15.27 -15.79
CA SER A 305 7.93 15.69 -16.81
C SER A 305 8.07 17.20 -16.99
N THR A 306 7.42 18.02 -16.15
CA THR A 306 7.51 19.47 -16.23
C THR A 306 8.74 19.98 -15.50
N VAL A 307 9.87 20.03 -16.20
CA VAL A 307 11.05 20.81 -15.79
C VAL A 307 10.73 22.31 -15.96
N VAL A 308 9.83 22.84 -15.13
CA VAL A 308 9.67 24.28 -14.99
C VAL A 308 10.79 24.72 -14.05
N PRO A 309 11.69 25.64 -14.45
CA PRO A 309 12.68 26.18 -13.54
C PRO A 309 11.92 26.77 -12.35
N GLU A 310 12.19 26.24 -11.16
CA GLU A 310 11.46 26.61 -9.96
C GLU A 310 11.37 28.14 -9.83
N PRO A 311 10.26 28.71 -9.33
CA PRO A 311 10.15 30.14 -9.06
C PRO A 311 11.32 30.68 -8.22
N ALA A 312 11.93 29.83 -7.39
CA ALA A 312 13.15 30.12 -6.64
C ALA A 312 14.37 30.36 -7.55
N THR A 313 14.52 29.62 -8.65
CA THR A 313 15.61 29.83 -9.64
C THR A 313 15.48 31.20 -10.30
N TRP A 314 14.25 31.61 -10.65
CA TRP A 314 14.00 32.95 -11.20
C TRP A 314 14.23 34.03 -10.16
N ALA A 315 13.76 33.83 -8.92
CA ALA A 315 13.98 34.77 -7.83
C ALA A 315 15.48 34.93 -7.51
N MET A 316 16.25 33.83 -7.49
CA MET A 316 17.70 33.84 -7.25
C MET A 316 18.47 34.44 -8.43
N MET A 317 18.02 34.22 -9.67
CA MET A 317 18.59 34.86 -10.85
C MET A 317 18.31 36.37 -10.86
N ILE A 318 17.08 36.80 -10.54
CA ILE A 318 16.71 38.22 -10.44
C ILE A 318 17.44 38.89 -9.27
N LEU A 319 17.55 38.23 -8.12
CA LEU A 319 18.32 38.72 -6.97
C LEU A 319 19.82 38.80 -7.31
N GLY A 320 20.37 37.80 -8.00
CA GLY A 320 21.74 37.79 -8.49
C GLY A 320 22.01 38.96 -9.45
N PHE A 321 21.16 39.16 -10.45
CA PHE A 321 21.28 40.28 -11.39
C PHE A 321 21.02 41.64 -10.71
N GLY A 322 20.09 41.71 -9.76
CA GLY A 322 19.82 42.90 -8.97
C GLY A 322 21.01 43.29 -8.09
N ALA A 323 21.64 42.32 -7.44
CA ALA A 323 22.85 42.51 -6.63
C ALA A 323 24.03 43.00 -7.50
N ILE A 324 24.28 42.35 -8.64
CA ILE A 324 25.32 42.76 -9.59
C ILE A 324 25.05 44.18 -10.11
N GLY A 325 23.82 44.47 -10.56
CA GLY A 325 23.43 45.79 -11.05
C GLY A 325 23.58 46.90 -9.99
N SER A 326 23.21 46.61 -8.74
CA SER A 326 23.36 47.55 -7.62
C SER A 326 24.84 47.86 -7.30
N SER A 327 25.72 46.86 -7.43
CA SER A 327 27.16 47.01 -7.19
C SER A 327 27.84 47.88 -8.27
N ILE A 328 27.43 47.72 -9.53
CA ILE A 328 27.93 48.53 -10.67
C ILE A 328 27.46 49.99 -10.53
N ARG A 329 26.21 50.21 -10.10
CA ARG A 329 25.65 51.56 -9.90
C ARG A 329 26.38 52.32 -8.78
N ARG A 330 26.75 51.64 -7.68
CA ARG A 330 27.53 52.27 -6.58
C ARG A 330 28.93 52.69 -7.03
N ARG A 331 29.60 51.93 -7.89
CA ARG A 331 30.94 52.30 -8.38
C ARG A 331 30.95 53.56 -9.24
N ARG A 332 29.88 53.83 -10.00
CA ARG A 332 29.75 55.07 -10.78
C ARG A 332 29.49 56.30 -9.92
N ALA A 333 28.77 56.16 -8.80
CA ALA A 333 28.50 57.27 -7.90
C ALA A 333 29.74 57.74 -7.12
N VAL A 334 30.70 56.83 -6.87
CA VAL A 334 31.97 57.15 -6.18
C VAL A 334 33.00 57.81 -7.12
N LEU A 335 32.86 57.65 -8.43
CA LEU A 335 33.74 58.30 -9.43
C LEU A 335 33.22 59.66 -9.92
N ALA A 336 32.02 60.07 -9.49
CA ALA A 336 31.40 61.35 -9.86
C ALA A 336 31.36 62.37 -8.69
N ALA A 337 32.03 62.05 -7.57
CA ALA A 337 32.27 62.92 -6.42
C ALA A 337 33.76 63.21 -6.32
#